data_AF-A0A5N1JSI8-F1
#
_entry.id   AF-A0A5N1JSI8-F1
#
_cell.length_a   1.000
_cell.length_b   1.000
_cell.length_c   1.000
_cell.angle_alpha   90.00
_cell.angle_beta   90.00
_cell.angle_gamma   90.00
#
_symmetry.space_group_name_H-M   'P 1'
#
loop_
_entity.id
_entity.type
_entity.pdbx_description
1 polymer ?
#
loop_
_entity_poly.entity_id
_entity_poly.type
_entity_poly.pdbx_seq_one_letter_code
_entity_poly.pdbx_strand_id
1 'polypeptide(L)'
;MKITHILGHNSNWSIETYLEQQVGDNFLISAFNHGLGYKDKKLFKKLDSSFLIDLQFYGKKASGSILKGKLSEIPFHPANCESSEVTNIYFDNCVKNAISYQIENGYKKIIIPHYYENEDVRSIIYTINSINRYISTLPKNGEKFYMTLPFANHVIIDKDKVEEILVACTDMKIKFDGYFIVSENKPEEKRKVTTDIKVLRNLSKVFKTLKQQQFETIYAYSNWDAIIFLTQTDIDYITIGNYENLRNFNIKRFTENESGGASKGYYFSEKLLNMIRADDIAPIRETGHLDLIKNERNIFSDIILHEDYKWNIHKPDVNKNYLLSISKLLKEIASIEDYEQRKIYVLGLIERAIHLYRYFEINGVYLNNESSNYHLNVWKTYLFNS
;
A
#
# COMPACT_ATOMS: atom_id res chain seq x y z
N MET A 1 10.74 11.25 -2.76
CA MET A 1 9.61 10.37 -2.40
C MET A 1 8.36 11.22 -2.15
N LYS A 2 7.19 10.79 -2.63
CA LYS A 2 5.88 11.43 -2.46
C LYS A 2 4.90 10.48 -1.77
N ILE A 3 4.06 10.99 -0.89
CA ILE A 3 3.02 10.24 -0.18
C ILE A 3 1.70 10.36 -0.94
N THR A 4 1.06 9.22 -1.22
CA THR A 4 -0.20 9.16 -1.96
C THR A 4 -1.30 8.59 -1.09
N HIS A 5 -2.32 9.38 -0.76
CA HIS A 5 -3.45 8.91 0.03
C HIS A 5 -4.38 8.04 -0.82
N ILE A 6 -4.62 6.80 -0.38
CA ILE A 6 -5.62 5.95 -1.02
C ILE A 6 -7.01 6.40 -0.55
N LEU A 7 -7.86 6.72 -1.51
CA LEU A 7 -9.23 7.13 -1.30
C LEU A 7 -10.15 5.92 -1.49
N GLY A 8 -10.48 5.28 -0.36
CA GLY A 8 -11.50 4.24 -0.26
C GLY A 8 -12.69 4.69 0.58
N HIS A 9 -13.26 3.78 1.38
CA HIS A 9 -14.31 4.15 2.33
C HIS A 9 -13.83 5.24 3.31
N ASN A 10 -14.72 6.17 3.68
CA ASN A 10 -14.38 7.38 4.47
C ASN A 10 -13.22 8.19 3.88
N SER A 11 -13.23 8.39 2.56
CA SER A 11 -12.24 9.20 1.83
C SER A 11 -12.09 10.62 2.37
N ASN A 12 -13.12 11.16 3.04
CA ASN A 12 -13.06 12.48 3.66
C ASN A 12 -11.97 12.57 4.73
N TRP A 13 -11.67 11.50 5.46
CA TRP A 13 -10.61 11.55 6.48
C TRP A 13 -9.23 11.79 5.86
N SER A 14 -8.92 11.11 4.76
CA SER A 14 -7.68 11.34 4.01
C SER A 14 -7.61 12.77 3.46
N ILE A 15 -8.73 13.29 2.96
CA ILE A 15 -8.82 14.63 2.37
C ILE A 15 -8.71 15.73 3.44
N GLU A 16 -9.40 15.58 4.57
CA GLU A 16 -9.26 16.46 5.74
C GLU A 16 -7.81 16.45 6.25
N THR A 17 -7.19 15.27 6.35
CA THR A 17 -5.78 15.14 6.79
C THR A 17 -4.82 15.88 5.86
N TYR A 18 -5.07 15.83 4.55
CA TYR A 18 -4.33 16.58 3.56
C TYR A 18 -4.55 18.10 3.68
N LEU A 19 -5.81 18.54 3.76
CA LEU A 19 -6.15 19.96 3.76
C LEU A 19 -5.77 20.67 5.07
N GLU A 20 -5.97 20.02 6.21
CA GLU A 20 -5.82 20.63 7.53
C GLU A 20 -4.44 20.37 8.15
N GLN A 21 -3.86 19.18 7.94
CA GLN A 21 -2.57 18.79 8.52
C GLN A 21 -1.43 18.71 7.48
N GLN A 22 -1.69 19.06 6.21
CA GLN A 22 -0.68 19.06 5.12
C GLN A 22 0.04 17.72 4.95
N VAL A 23 -0.69 16.62 5.17
CA VAL A 23 -0.18 15.26 5.03
C VAL A 23 -0.52 14.73 3.65
N GLY A 24 0.48 14.20 2.95
CA GLY A 24 0.33 13.69 1.60
C GLY A 24 0.69 14.68 0.49
N ASP A 25 0.86 14.15 -0.70
CA ASP A 25 1.23 14.87 -1.92
C ASP A 25 0.25 14.63 -3.07
N ASN A 26 -0.37 13.44 -3.11
CA ASN A 26 -1.31 13.04 -4.15
C ASN A 26 -2.43 12.16 -3.58
N PHE A 27 -3.42 11.86 -4.42
CA PHE A 27 -4.48 10.91 -4.10
C PHE A 27 -4.55 9.79 -5.13
N LEU A 28 -4.77 8.56 -4.66
CA LEU A 28 -5.09 7.40 -5.47
C LEU A 28 -6.55 7.02 -5.25
N ILE A 29 -7.37 7.12 -6.28
CA ILE A 29 -8.78 6.74 -6.22
C ILE A 29 -8.90 5.24 -6.41
N SER A 30 -9.53 4.56 -5.45
CA SER A 30 -9.92 3.16 -5.57
C SER A 30 -11.26 3.06 -6.30
N ALA A 31 -11.24 2.59 -7.55
CA ALA A 31 -12.44 2.43 -8.37
C ALA A 31 -13.47 1.48 -7.72
N PHE A 32 -13.02 0.49 -6.95
CA PHE A 32 -13.88 -0.42 -6.19
C PHE A 32 -14.82 0.31 -5.23
N ASN A 33 -14.33 1.34 -4.53
CA ASN A 33 -15.14 2.11 -3.59
C ASN A 33 -15.89 3.28 -4.24
N HIS A 34 -15.33 3.84 -5.30
CA HIS A 34 -15.79 5.12 -5.84
C HIS A 34 -16.53 5.05 -7.17
N GLY A 35 -16.27 4.03 -8.01
CA GLY A 35 -16.77 3.94 -9.38
C GLY A 35 -16.24 5.08 -10.26
N LEU A 36 -16.85 5.30 -11.42
CA LEU A 36 -16.48 6.40 -12.31
C LEU A 36 -17.09 7.75 -11.87
N GLY A 37 -18.23 7.73 -11.16
CA GLY A 37 -18.94 8.93 -10.69
C GLY A 37 -18.28 9.65 -9.51
N TYR A 38 -17.02 9.36 -9.20
CA TYR A 38 -16.33 9.98 -8.07
C TYR A 38 -16.08 11.48 -8.29
N LYS A 39 -15.90 11.90 -9.55
CA LYS A 39 -15.66 13.30 -9.95
C LYS A 39 -16.83 14.23 -9.58
N ASP A 40 -18.05 13.69 -9.54
CA ASP A 40 -19.25 14.47 -9.25
C ASP A 40 -19.41 14.79 -7.77
N LYS A 41 -18.74 14.04 -6.91
CA LYS A 41 -18.79 14.23 -5.45
C LYS A 41 -18.13 15.57 -5.09
N LYS A 42 -18.90 16.43 -4.39
CA LYS A 42 -18.44 17.76 -3.91
C LYS A 42 -17.07 17.72 -3.22
N LEU A 43 -16.79 16.64 -2.50
CA LEU A 43 -15.53 16.42 -1.79
C LEU A 43 -14.30 16.47 -2.72
N PHE A 44 -14.39 15.87 -3.92
CA PHE A 44 -13.27 15.79 -4.87
C PHE A 44 -13.08 17.09 -5.65
N LYS A 45 -14.15 17.87 -5.85
CA LYS A 45 -14.10 19.18 -6.51
C LYS A 45 -13.28 20.21 -5.73
N LYS A 46 -13.02 19.98 -4.44
CA LYS A 46 -12.20 20.85 -3.57
C LYS A 46 -10.69 20.66 -3.78
N LEU A 47 -10.29 19.67 -4.57
CA LEU A 47 -8.90 19.28 -4.70
C LEU A 47 -8.38 19.69 -6.07
N ASP A 48 -7.31 20.49 -6.07
CA ASP A 48 -6.53 20.87 -7.26
C ASP A 48 -5.41 19.84 -7.56
N SER A 49 -5.41 18.73 -6.83
CA SER A 49 -4.34 17.73 -6.85
C SER A 49 -4.36 16.85 -8.09
N SER A 50 -3.18 16.42 -8.56
CA SER A 50 -3.07 15.34 -9.53
C SER A 50 -3.55 14.02 -8.92
N PHE A 51 -4.73 13.58 -9.33
CA PHE A 51 -5.25 12.27 -8.98
C PHE A 51 -4.57 11.17 -9.80
N LEU A 52 -4.38 10.03 -9.17
CA LEU A 52 -4.24 8.74 -9.84
C LEU A 52 -5.55 7.97 -9.66
N ILE A 53 -5.85 7.07 -10.58
CA ILE A 53 -6.97 6.13 -10.43
C ILE A 53 -6.45 4.71 -10.60
N ASP A 54 -6.69 3.88 -9.61
CA ASP A 54 -6.52 2.44 -9.75
C ASP A 54 -7.89 1.84 -10.08
N LEU A 55 -7.98 1.28 -11.30
CA LEU A 55 -9.19 0.64 -11.81
C LEU A 55 -9.36 -0.81 -11.28
N GLN A 56 -8.36 -1.34 -10.56
CA GLN A 56 -8.44 -2.54 -9.73
C GLN A 56 -8.87 -3.81 -10.48
N PHE A 57 -8.19 -4.13 -11.58
CA PHE A 57 -8.43 -5.32 -12.42
C PHE A 57 -8.01 -6.65 -11.74
N TYR A 58 -7.82 -6.67 -10.42
CA TYR A 58 -7.19 -7.79 -9.72
C TYR A 58 -8.02 -9.07 -9.71
N GLY A 59 -9.36 -9.02 -9.65
CA GLY A 59 -10.13 -10.26 -9.54
C GLY A 59 -11.64 -10.10 -9.73
N LYS A 60 -12.33 -11.25 -9.74
CA LYS A 60 -13.80 -11.38 -9.78
C LYS A 60 -14.29 -12.20 -8.57
N LYS A 61 -15.39 -11.80 -7.91
CA LYS A 61 -15.93 -12.49 -6.73
C LYS A 61 -16.74 -13.71 -7.14
N ALA A 62 -16.41 -14.86 -6.55
CA ALA A 62 -17.02 -16.15 -6.88
C ALA A 62 -18.53 -16.24 -6.58
N SER A 63 -19.04 -15.48 -5.60
CA SER A 63 -20.40 -15.58 -5.06
C SER A 63 -21.44 -14.68 -5.76
N GLY A 64 -21.32 -14.42 -7.07
CA GLY A 64 -22.25 -13.53 -7.79
C GLY A 64 -22.30 -12.09 -7.25
N SER A 65 -21.37 -11.71 -6.36
CA SER A 65 -21.37 -10.42 -5.66
C SER A 65 -20.52 -9.36 -6.37
N ILE A 66 -19.75 -9.75 -7.38
CA ILE A 66 -19.19 -8.78 -8.34
C ILE A 66 -20.18 -8.45 -9.47
N LEU A 67 -21.34 -9.10 -9.55
CA LEU A 67 -22.45 -8.61 -10.39
C LEU A 67 -23.04 -7.26 -9.92
N LYS A 68 -22.69 -6.72 -8.73
CA LYS A 68 -23.28 -5.46 -8.19
C LYS A 68 -22.31 -4.61 -7.34
N GLY A 69 -21.06 -4.47 -7.76
CA GLY A 69 -20.13 -3.50 -7.18
C GLY A 69 -19.87 -2.33 -8.14
N LYS A 70 -19.21 -1.26 -7.71
CA LYS A 70 -18.92 -0.12 -8.60
C LYS A 70 -17.93 -0.44 -9.73
N LEU A 71 -17.28 -1.60 -9.69
CA LEU A 71 -16.43 -2.06 -10.79
C LEU A 71 -17.24 -2.53 -11.99
N SER A 72 -18.47 -3.04 -11.82
CA SER A 72 -19.32 -3.41 -12.97
C SER A 72 -19.89 -2.18 -13.67
N GLU A 73 -19.95 -1.03 -12.99
CA GLU A 73 -20.29 0.27 -13.60
C GLU A 73 -19.25 0.73 -14.63
N ILE A 74 -18.06 0.12 -14.66
CA ILE A 74 -16.97 0.47 -15.57
C ILE A 74 -17.07 -0.42 -16.81
N PRO A 75 -17.51 0.08 -17.98
CA PRO A 75 -17.93 -0.76 -19.10
C PRO A 75 -16.84 -1.73 -19.60
N PHE A 76 -15.58 -1.29 -19.55
CA PHE A 76 -14.42 -2.04 -20.00
C PHE A 76 -13.74 -2.87 -18.90
N HIS A 77 -14.30 -2.94 -17.68
CA HIS A 77 -13.69 -3.70 -16.60
C HIS A 77 -13.97 -5.22 -16.78
N PRO A 78 -12.97 -6.10 -16.54
CA PRO A 78 -13.14 -7.55 -16.73
C PRO A 78 -14.29 -8.17 -15.93
N ALA A 79 -14.69 -7.54 -14.82
CA ALA A 79 -15.87 -7.91 -14.02
C ALA A 79 -17.17 -8.05 -14.83
N ASN A 80 -17.29 -7.39 -15.99
CA ASN A 80 -18.47 -7.44 -16.85
C ASN A 80 -18.45 -8.62 -17.84
N CYS A 81 -17.43 -9.47 -17.78
CA CYS A 81 -17.29 -10.64 -18.66
C CYS A 81 -17.62 -11.92 -17.90
N GLU A 82 -18.35 -12.84 -18.53
CA GLU A 82 -18.58 -14.18 -17.98
C GLU A 82 -17.28 -15.00 -18.00
N SER A 83 -17.11 -15.91 -17.04
CA SER A 83 -15.81 -16.61 -16.82
C SER A 83 -15.34 -17.45 -18.01
N SER A 84 -16.24 -17.95 -18.85
CA SER A 84 -15.94 -18.73 -20.05
C SER A 84 -15.45 -17.91 -21.25
N GLU A 85 -15.49 -16.58 -21.18
CA GLU A 85 -15.22 -15.68 -22.32
C GLU A 85 -13.90 -14.90 -22.20
N VAL A 86 -13.21 -15.00 -21.06
CA VAL A 86 -11.98 -14.23 -20.81
C VAL A 86 -10.80 -14.88 -21.54
N THR A 87 -10.50 -14.37 -22.74
CA THR A 87 -9.25 -14.64 -23.45
C THR A 87 -8.21 -13.55 -23.18
N ASN A 88 -6.92 -13.81 -23.44
CA ASN A 88 -5.88 -12.79 -23.37
C ASN A 88 -6.19 -11.57 -24.27
N ILE A 89 -6.83 -11.80 -25.42
CA ILE A 89 -7.23 -10.73 -26.35
C ILE A 89 -8.32 -9.84 -25.74
N TYR A 90 -9.32 -10.45 -25.09
CA TYR A 90 -10.37 -9.71 -24.40
C TYR A 90 -9.77 -8.84 -23.29
N PHE A 91 -8.89 -9.42 -22.47
CA PHE A 91 -8.21 -8.71 -21.39
C PHE A 91 -7.37 -7.54 -21.91
N ASP A 92 -6.58 -7.75 -22.96
CA ASP A 92 -5.79 -6.69 -23.60
C ASP A 92 -6.69 -5.53 -24.05
N ASN A 93 -7.86 -5.82 -24.61
CA ASN A 93 -8.82 -4.78 -25.01
C ASN A 93 -9.39 -4.02 -23.81
N CYS A 94 -9.70 -4.71 -22.70
CA CYS A 94 -10.10 -4.06 -21.44
C CYS A 94 -9.02 -3.10 -20.94
N VAL A 95 -7.75 -3.51 -20.96
CA VAL A 95 -6.61 -2.67 -20.52
C VAL A 95 -6.41 -1.48 -21.45
N LYS A 96 -6.51 -1.66 -22.77
CA LYS A 96 -6.42 -0.56 -23.75
C LYS A 96 -7.52 0.48 -23.53
N ASN A 97 -8.75 0.02 -23.33
CA ASN A 97 -9.89 0.91 -23.03
C ASN A 97 -9.71 1.63 -21.68
N ALA A 98 -9.13 0.97 -20.68
CA ALA A 98 -8.80 1.57 -19.39
C ALA A 98 -7.72 2.66 -19.51
N ILE A 99 -6.73 2.46 -20.39
CA ILE A 99 -5.72 3.49 -20.72
C ILE A 99 -6.39 4.67 -21.41
N SER A 100 -7.16 4.44 -22.47
CA SER A 100 -7.86 5.49 -23.22
C SER A 100 -8.78 6.30 -22.31
N TYR A 101 -9.57 5.63 -21.46
CA TYR A 101 -10.42 6.29 -20.48
C TYR A 101 -9.64 7.27 -19.59
N GLN A 102 -8.48 6.86 -19.06
CA GLN A 102 -7.67 7.73 -18.22
C GLN A 102 -7.09 8.93 -19.01
N ILE A 103 -6.63 8.71 -20.25
CA ILE A 103 -6.12 9.79 -21.10
C ILE A 103 -7.23 10.80 -21.42
N GLU A 104 -8.39 10.33 -21.88
CA GLU A 104 -9.56 11.15 -22.22
C GLU A 104 -10.08 11.95 -21.01
N ASN A 105 -9.89 11.40 -19.80
CA ASN A 105 -10.26 12.04 -18.56
C ASN A 105 -9.19 12.98 -17.97
N GLY A 106 -8.11 13.22 -18.72
CA GLY A 106 -7.07 14.21 -18.40
C GLY A 106 -6.06 13.76 -17.34
N TYR A 107 -6.00 12.47 -17.02
CA TYR A 107 -5.01 11.97 -16.07
C TYR A 107 -3.60 12.04 -16.67
N LYS A 108 -2.65 12.58 -15.91
CA LYS A 108 -1.23 12.67 -16.34
C LYS A 108 -0.37 11.50 -15.90
N LYS A 109 -0.83 10.72 -14.93
CA LYS A 109 -0.20 9.48 -14.47
C LYS A 109 -1.20 8.36 -14.69
N ILE A 110 -0.97 7.58 -15.74
CA ILE A 110 -1.84 6.50 -16.19
C ILE A 110 -1.41 5.21 -15.50
N ILE A 111 -2.23 4.67 -14.62
CA ILE A 111 -2.00 3.34 -14.05
C ILE A 111 -2.56 2.33 -15.05
N ILE A 112 -1.67 1.54 -15.65
CA ILE A 112 -2.05 0.46 -16.56
C ILE A 112 -2.49 -0.74 -15.70
N PRO A 113 -3.77 -1.15 -15.74
CA PRO A 113 -4.24 -2.26 -14.93
C PRO A 113 -3.63 -3.59 -15.37
N HIS A 114 -3.47 -4.51 -14.41
CA HIS A 114 -3.07 -5.89 -14.66
C HIS A 114 -3.94 -6.83 -13.82
N TYR A 115 -4.29 -8.00 -14.37
CA TYR A 115 -4.97 -9.05 -13.63
C TYR A 115 -4.06 -9.65 -12.56
N TYR A 116 -4.61 -10.09 -11.43
CA TYR A 116 -3.84 -10.85 -10.46
C TYR A 116 -3.67 -12.28 -10.97
N GLU A 117 -2.50 -12.58 -11.53
CA GLU A 117 -2.16 -13.93 -11.94
C GLU A 117 -1.54 -14.69 -10.78
N ASN A 118 -2.15 -15.82 -10.44
CA ASN A 118 -1.79 -16.60 -9.26
C ASN A 118 -0.90 -17.78 -9.59
N GLU A 119 -0.50 -18.10 -10.82
CA GLU A 119 0.43 -19.22 -11.04
C GLU A 119 1.41 -18.98 -12.20
N ASP A 120 0.92 -18.46 -13.33
CA ASP A 120 1.69 -18.43 -14.57
C ASP A 120 2.39 -17.08 -14.83
N VAL A 121 3.68 -17.01 -14.52
CA VAL A 121 4.53 -15.85 -14.83
C VAL A 121 4.50 -15.47 -16.31
N ARG A 122 4.30 -16.42 -17.22
CA ARG A 122 4.26 -16.15 -18.67
C ARG A 122 3.07 -15.27 -19.05
N SER A 123 1.95 -15.36 -18.32
CA SER A 123 0.78 -14.51 -18.52
C SER A 123 1.09 -13.05 -18.14
N ILE A 124 1.83 -12.84 -17.04
CA ILE A 124 2.31 -11.53 -16.62
C ILE A 124 3.23 -10.94 -17.70
N ILE A 125 4.21 -11.73 -18.15
CA ILE A 125 5.19 -11.31 -19.19
C ILE A 125 4.50 -11.03 -20.53
N TYR A 126 3.53 -11.87 -20.92
CA TYR A 126 2.74 -11.65 -22.13
C TYR A 126 2.04 -10.29 -22.09
N THR A 127 1.37 -9.99 -20.97
CA THR A 127 0.63 -8.74 -20.78
C THR A 127 1.57 -7.53 -20.83
N ILE A 128 2.69 -7.58 -20.10
CA ILE A 128 3.75 -6.54 -20.15
C ILE A 128 4.15 -6.26 -21.61
N ASN A 129 4.48 -7.30 -22.37
CA ASN A 129 4.92 -7.15 -23.75
C ASN A 129 3.81 -6.65 -24.68
N SER A 130 2.59 -7.15 -24.53
CA SER A 130 1.45 -6.76 -25.36
C SER A 130 1.08 -5.30 -25.16
N ILE A 131 0.99 -4.87 -23.90
CA ILE A 131 0.67 -3.50 -23.56
C ILE A 131 1.83 -2.56 -23.88
N ASN A 132 3.09 -2.98 -23.72
CA ASN A 132 4.24 -2.18 -24.14
C ASN A 132 4.20 -1.88 -25.66
N ARG A 133 3.84 -2.86 -26.49
CA ARG A 133 3.62 -2.65 -27.93
C ARG A 133 2.51 -1.62 -28.17
N TYR A 134 1.39 -1.72 -27.46
CA TYR A 134 0.29 -0.76 -27.59
C TYR A 134 0.71 0.67 -27.18
N ILE A 135 1.34 0.84 -26.01
CA ILE A 135 1.83 2.14 -25.55
C ILE A 135 2.82 2.75 -26.55
N SER A 136 3.66 1.93 -27.18
CA SER A 136 4.59 2.37 -28.22
C SER A 136 3.91 2.98 -29.46
N THR A 137 2.62 2.71 -29.67
CA THR A 137 1.84 3.30 -30.78
C THR A 137 1.11 4.59 -30.41
N LEU A 138 1.03 4.92 -29.11
CA LEU A 138 0.34 6.12 -28.65
C LEU A 138 1.24 7.35 -28.81
N PRO A 139 0.67 8.51 -29.18
CA PRO A 139 1.42 9.76 -29.18
C PRO A 139 1.81 10.15 -27.76
N LYS A 140 3.05 10.65 -27.58
CA LYS A 140 3.51 11.16 -26.29
C LYS A 140 2.99 12.58 -26.07
N ASN A 141 1.94 12.75 -25.26
CA ASN A 141 1.32 14.05 -24.96
C ASN A 141 1.53 14.48 -23.48
N GLY A 142 2.64 14.02 -22.89
CA GLY A 142 3.04 14.36 -21.52
C GLY A 142 2.46 13.45 -20.43
N GLU A 143 1.71 12.42 -20.80
CA GLU A 143 1.29 11.34 -19.90
C GLU A 143 2.48 10.45 -19.52
N LYS A 144 2.47 9.99 -18.26
CA LYS A 144 3.37 8.95 -17.76
C LYS A 144 2.61 7.65 -17.57
N PHE A 145 3.18 6.54 -18.02
CA PHE A 145 2.57 5.22 -17.99
C PHE A 145 3.22 4.34 -16.92
N TYR A 146 2.41 3.82 -15.99
CA TYR A 146 2.86 2.97 -14.89
C TYR A 146 2.25 1.58 -15.04
N MET A 147 3.08 0.59 -15.39
CA MET A 147 2.61 -0.80 -15.50
C MET A 147 2.33 -1.39 -14.12
N THR A 148 1.13 -1.94 -13.91
CA THR A 148 0.83 -2.62 -12.65
C THR A 148 1.54 -3.97 -12.59
N LEU A 149 2.26 -4.23 -11.50
CA LEU A 149 2.87 -5.52 -11.17
C LEU A 149 2.19 -6.07 -9.91
N PRO A 150 1.14 -6.89 -10.05
CA PRO A 150 0.48 -7.53 -8.93
C PRO A 150 1.22 -8.83 -8.59
N PHE A 151 2.05 -8.80 -7.55
CA PHE A 151 2.75 -9.96 -7.07
C PHE A 151 1.88 -10.75 -6.10
N ALA A 152 1.45 -11.93 -6.53
CA ALA A 152 0.90 -12.94 -5.66
C ALA A 152 1.95 -13.46 -4.67
N ASN A 153 1.53 -13.90 -3.48
CA ASN A 153 2.47 -14.27 -2.42
C ASN A 153 3.46 -15.38 -2.85
N HIS A 154 2.99 -16.44 -3.50
CA HIS A 154 3.85 -17.53 -3.97
C HIS A 154 4.74 -17.13 -5.17
N VAL A 155 4.42 -16.05 -5.88
CA VAL A 155 5.33 -15.46 -6.89
C VAL A 155 6.42 -14.68 -6.19
N ILE A 156 6.10 -13.78 -5.27
CA ILE A 156 7.12 -12.90 -4.65
C ILE A 156 8.10 -13.66 -3.76
N ILE A 157 7.73 -14.80 -3.16
CA ILE A 157 8.68 -15.62 -2.38
C ILE A 157 9.61 -16.47 -3.25
N ASP A 158 9.30 -16.63 -4.53
CA ASP A 158 10.08 -17.38 -5.50
C ASP A 158 11.02 -16.45 -6.26
N LYS A 159 12.33 -16.59 -5.99
CA LYS A 159 13.36 -15.72 -6.56
C LYS A 159 13.41 -15.83 -8.09
N ASP A 160 13.20 -17.02 -8.64
CA ASP A 160 13.40 -17.26 -10.08
C ASP A 160 12.22 -16.67 -10.86
N LYS A 161 11.00 -16.80 -10.34
CA LYS A 161 9.81 -16.12 -10.89
C LYS A 161 9.94 -14.61 -10.86
N VAL A 162 10.44 -14.05 -9.75
CA VAL A 162 10.70 -12.61 -9.63
C VAL A 162 11.74 -12.15 -10.64
N GLU A 163 12.81 -12.92 -10.85
CA GLU A 163 13.83 -12.61 -11.85
C GLU A 163 13.26 -12.60 -13.27
N GLU A 164 12.46 -13.60 -13.63
CA GLU A 164 11.84 -13.70 -14.96
C GLU A 164 10.94 -12.48 -15.25
N ILE A 165 10.14 -12.05 -14.27
CA ILE A 165 9.32 -10.84 -14.38
C ILE A 165 10.20 -9.60 -14.53
N LEU A 166 11.27 -9.47 -13.73
CA LEU A 166 12.16 -8.31 -13.79
C LEU A 166 12.87 -8.21 -15.14
N VAL A 167 13.36 -9.32 -15.70
CA VAL A 167 13.96 -9.35 -17.05
C VAL A 167 13.00 -8.77 -18.10
N ALA A 168 11.72 -9.17 -18.05
CA ALA A 168 10.69 -8.62 -18.94
C ALA A 168 10.44 -7.12 -18.69
N CYS A 169 10.44 -6.69 -17.43
CA CYS A 169 10.23 -5.30 -17.05
C CYS A 169 11.41 -4.38 -17.41
N THR A 170 12.61 -4.91 -17.55
CA THR A 170 13.83 -4.13 -17.81
C THR A 170 14.35 -4.27 -19.25
N ASP A 171 13.56 -4.85 -20.16
CA ASP A 171 13.93 -4.88 -21.59
C ASP A 171 14.05 -3.45 -22.14
N MET A 172 15.10 -3.17 -22.92
CA MET A 172 15.36 -1.84 -23.50
C MET A 172 14.22 -1.30 -24.39
N LYS A 173 13.33 -2.17 -24.86
CA LYS A 173 12.15 -1.81 -25.65
C LYS A 173 11.00 -1.29 -24.79
N ILE A 174 11.07 -1.42 -23.46
CA ILE A 174 10.03 -0.93 -22.55
C ILE A 174 9.87 0.59 -22.70
N LYS A 175 8.61 1.02 -22.81
CA LYS A 175 8.19 2.42 -22.94
C LYS A 175 7.37 2.92 -21.76
N PHE A 176 7.23 2.11 -20.72
CA PHE A 176 6.66 2.54 -19.45
C PHE A 176 7.60 3.52 -18.76
N ASP A 177 7.05 4.52 -18.08
CA ASP A 177 7.81 5.47 -17.27
C ASP A 177 8.07 4.92 -15.86
N GLY A 178 7.28 3.94 -15.44
CA GLY A 178 7.40 3.34 -14.13
C GLY A 178 6.51 2.13 -13.91
N TYR A 179 6.48 1.69 -12.65
CA TYR A 179 5.73 0.52 -12.21
C TYR A 179 4.87 0.82 -10.98
N PHE A 180 3.62 0.38 -11.03
CA PHE A 180 2.67 0.40 -9.93
C PHE A 180 2.69 -0.97 -9.25
N ILE A 181 3.42 -1.07 -8.15
CA ILE A 181 3.78 -2.36 -7.55
C ILE A 181 2.84 -2.66 -6.39
N VAL A 182 2.17 -3.79 -6.49
CA VAL A 182 1.25 -4.31 -5.48
C VAL A 182 1.75 -5.68 -5.09
N SER A 183 1.87 -5.96 -3.80
CA SER A 183 2.32 -7.28 -3.33
C SER A 183 1.36 -7.81 -2.27
N GLU A 184 0.88 -9.03 -2.48
CA GLU A 184 0.09 -9.74 -1.49
C GLU A 184 0.99 -10.19 -0.34
N ASN A 185 0.76 -9.58 0.83
CA ASN A 185 1.36 -10.06 2.07
C ASN A 185 0.44 -11.09 2.70
N LYS A 186 1.00 -12.25 3.11
CA LYS A 186 0.32 -13.26 3.93
C LYS A 186 0.91 -13.27 5.34
N PRO A 187 0.63 -12.25 6.18
CA PRO A 187 1.07 -12.27 7.55
C PRO A 187 0.49 -13.49 8.28
N GLU A 188 1.23 -14.05 9.23
CA GLU A 188 0.72 -15.12 10.09
C GLU A 188 -0.46 -14.63 10.94
N GLU A 189 -1.22 -15.56 11.52
CA GLU A 189 -2.39 -15.24 12.34
C GLU A 189 -2.03 -14.21 13.43
N LYS A 190 -2.91 -13.21 13.61
CA LYS A 190 -2.74 -12.11 14.56
C LYS A 190 -1.48 -11.27 14.35
N ARG A 191 -0.95 -11.22 13.13
CA ARG A 191 0.07 -10.27 12.68
C ARG A 191 -0.51 -9.38 11.59
N LYS A 192 0.14 -8.25 11.36
CA LYS A 192 -0.32 -7.19 10.45
C LYS A 192 0.64 -6.92 9.30
N VAL A 193 1.92 -7.22 9.49
CA VAL A 193 2.96 -7.15 8.47
C VAL A 193 3.64 -8.51 8.33
N THR A 194 4.25 -8.73 7.17
CA THR A 194 4.96 -9.99 6.90
C THR A 194 6.24 -10.12 7.74
N THR A 195 6.51 -11.34 8.18
CA THR A 195 7.79 -11.77 8.77
C THR A 195 8.59 -12.67 7.83
N ASP A 196 8.12 -12.87 6.59
CA ASP A 196 8.83 -13.69 5.62
C ASP A 196 9.97 -12.90 4.98
N ILE A 197 11.21 -13.27 5.33
CA ILE A 197 12.44 -12.67 4.77
C ILE A 197 12.50 -12.81 3.25
N LYS A 198 11.90 -13.84 2.65
CA LYS A 198 11.87 -13.99 1.18
C LYS A 198 11.07 -12.87 0.54
N VAL A 199 9.92 -12.50 1.12
CA VAL A 199 9.11 -11.36 0.66
C VAL A 199 9.92 -10.07 0.77
N LEU A 200 10.50 -9.79 1.95
CA LEU A 200 11.31 -8.58 2.16
C LEU A 200 12.43 -8.48 1.12
N ARG A 201 13.23 -9.55 0.98
CA ARG A 201 14.36 -9.61 0.06
C ARG A 201 13.96 -9.42 -1.40
N ASN A 202 12.93 -10.15 -1.85
CA ASN A 202 12.57 -10.15 -3.26
C ASN A 202 11.82 -8.88 -3.64
N LEU A 203 10.98 -8.33 -2.77
CA LEU A 203 10.30 -7.07 -3.03
C LEU A 203 11.28 -5.87 -3.01
N SER A 204 12.24 -5.85 -2.08
CA SER A 204 13.35 -4.87 -2.13
C SER A 204 14.17 -5.00 -3.41
N LYS A 205 14.42 -6.22 -3.89
CA LYS A 205 15.10 -6.45 -5.17
C LYS A 205 14.29 -5.88 -6.33
N VAL A 206 12.96 -6.07 -6.35
CA VAL A 206 12.10 -5.47 -7.38
C VAL A 206 12.26 -3.95 -7.41
N PHE A 207 12.11 -3.28 -6.27
CA PHE A 207 12.27 -1.82 -6.22
C PHE A 207 13.68 -1.36 -6.62
N LYS A 208 14.73 -2.02 -6.11
CA LYS A 208 16.13 -1.67 -6.41
C LYS A 208 16.45 -1.85 -7.88
N THR A 209 16.09 -2.99 -8.48
CA THR A 209 16.35 -3.27 -9.90
C THR A 209 15.63 -2.26 -10.80
N LEU A 210 14.35 -2.01 -10.56
CA LEU A 210 13.58 -1.05 -11.36
C LEU A 210 14.13 0.37 -11.22
N LYS A 211 14.51 0.77 -10.00
CA LYS A 211 15.08 2.10 -9.76
C LYS A 211 16.46 2.28 -10.39
N GLN A 212 17.31 1.25 -10.37
CA GLN A 212 18.61 1.25 -11.06
C GLN A 212 18.46 1.41 -12.57
N GLN A 213 17.36 0.92 -13.15
CA GLN A 213 17.00 1.14 -14.55
C GLN A 213 16.25 2.46 -14.79
N GLN A 214 16.25 3.37 -13.81
CA GLN A 214 15.66 4.71 -13.86
C GLN A 214 14.13 4.74 -14.01
N PHE A 215 13.44 3.63 -13.76
CA PHE A 215 11.98 3.63 -13.70
C PHE A 215 11.47 4.33 -12.43
N GLU A 216 10.35 5.04 -12.55
CA GLU A 216 9.61 5.49 -11.39
C GLU A 216 8.91 4.31 -10.70
N THR A 217 8.87 4.30 -9.37
CA THR A 217 8.23 3.23 -8.61
C THR A 217 7.13 3.75 -7.68
N ILE A 218 5.98 3.09 -7.72
CA ILE A 218 4.84 3.36 -6.83
C ILE A 218 4.62 2.12 -5.97
N TYR A 219 4.86 2.21 -4.66
CA TYR A 219 4.48 1.13 -3.74
C TYR A 219 3.02 1.30 -3.30
N ALA A 220 2.17 0.50 -3.92
CA ALA A 220 0.73 0.58 -3.79
C ALA A 220 0.18 -0.36 -2.70
N TYR A 221 -0.87 0.10 -2.02
CA TYR A 221 -1.48 -0.55 -0.86
C TYR A 221 -0.48 -0.92 0.23
N SER A 222 0.50 -0.03 0.45
CA SER A 222 1.61 -0.32 1.35
C SER A 222 1.21 -0.24 2.82
N ASN A 223 1.82 -1.08 3.64
CA ASN A 223 1.70 -1.01 5.09
C ASN A 223 2.87 -0.22 5.67
N TRP A 224 3.03 -0.21 7.00
CA TRP A 224 4.22 0.40 7.62
C TRP A 224 5.51 -0.42 7.39
N ASP A 225 5.43 -1.60 6.77
CA ASP A 225 6.60 -2.30 6.23
C ASP A 225 7.28 -1.54 5.07
N ALA A 226 6.60 -0.55 4.48
CA ALA A 226 7.20 0.45 3.58
C ALA A 226 8.48 1.10 4.13
N ILE A 227 8.61 1.20 5.46
CA ILE A 227 9.84 1.64 6.15
C ILE A 227 11.05 0.84 5.66
N ILE A 228 10.93 -0.49 5.59
CA ILE A 228 12.03 -1.39 5.24
C ILE A 228 12.44 -1.23 3.78
N PHE A 229 11.46 -1.18 2.88
CA PHE A 229 11.75 -1.03 1.45
C PHE A 229 12.37 0.34 1.14
N LEU A 230 11.83 1.42 1.72
CA LEU A 230 12.36 2.77 1.55
C LEU A 230 13.77 2.95 2.13
N THR A 231 14.14 2.14 3.13
CA THR A 231 15.49 2.17 3.72
C THR A 231 16.57 1.80 2.69
N GLN A 232 16.23 0.96 1.70
CA GLN A 232 17.20 0.35 0.80
C GLN A 232 17.17 0.89 -0.62
N THR A 233 16.17 1.70 -0.96
CA THR A 233 15.97 2.23 -2.31
C THR A 233 15.11 3.49 -2.28
N ASP A 234 15.21 4.30 -3.33
CA ASP A 234 14.35 5.46 -3.49
C ASP A 234 13.06 5.10 -4.22
N ILE A 235 12.00 4.95 -3.42
CA ILE A 235 10.64 4.77 -3.93
C ILE A 235 10.05 6.16 -4.24
N ASP A 236 9.59 6.36 -5.47
CA ASP A 236 9.08 7.66 -5.92
C ASP A 236 7.76 8.02 -5.26
N TYR A 237 6.85 7.04 -5.13
CA TYR A 237 5.55 7.20 -4.50
C TYR A 237 5.26 6.06 -3.52
N ILE A 238 4.87 6.39 -2.29
CA ILE A 238 4.37 5.41 -1.31
C ILE A 238 2.92 5.74 -1.01
N THR A 239 2.07 4.72 -1.10
CA THR A 239 0.64 4.89 -0.82
C THR A 239 0.32 4.63 0.65
N ILE A 240 -0.55 5.44 1.25
CA ILE A 240 -1.03 5.24 2.62
C ILE A 240 -2.55 5.22 2.65
N GLY A 241 -3.12 4.33 3.46
CA GLY A 241 -4.57 4.15 3.62
C GLY A 241 -5.04 4.45 5.04
N ASN A 242 -6.30 4.86 5.19
CA ASN A 242 -6.92 4.99 6.51
C ASN A 242 -7.22 3.60 7.12
N TYR A 243 -7.75 2.68 6.31
CA TYR A 243 -8.09 1.32 6.74
C TYR A 243 -7.03 0.28 6.37
N GLU A 244 -7.00 -0.83 7.13
CA GLU A 244 -6.08 -1.96 6.89
C GLU A 244 -6.19 -2.56 5.50
N ASN A 245 -7.41 -2.73 4.96
CA ASN A 245 -7.62 -3.23 3.60
C ASN A 245 -7.14 -2.29 2.49
N LEU A 246 -6.75 -1.05 2.83
CA LEU A 246 -6.09 -0.11 1.93
C LEU A 246 -4.57 -0.03 2.19
N ARG A 247 -4.07 -0.68 3.25
CA ARG A 247 -2.66 -0.74 3.64
C ARG A 247 -2.06 -2.14 3.51
N ASN A 248 -2.86 -3.09 3.04
CA ASN A 248 -2.42 -4.44 2.81
C ASN A 248 -3.23 -4.98 1.64
N PHE A 249 -2.57 -5.20 0.50
CA PHE A 249 -3.22 -5.80 -0.64
C PHE A 249 -3.55 -7.27 -0.35
N ASN A 250 -4.82 -7.62 -0.51
CA ASN A 250 -5.32 -8.97 -0.35
C ASN A 250 -6.27 -9.28 -1.51
N ILE A 251 -5.97 -10.31 -2.30
CA ILE A 251 -6.78 -10.71 -3.45
C ILE A 251 -8.21 -11.10 -3.02
N LYS A 252 -8.37 -11.65 -1.81
CA LYS A 252 -9.68 -12.05 -1.25
C LYS A 252 -10.68 -10.92 -1.20
N ARG A 253 -10.23 -9.67 -1.06
CA ARG A 253 -11.09 -8.50 -1.16
C ARG A 253 -11.84 -8.43 -2.50
N PHE A 254 -11.22 -8.93 -3.57
CA PHE A 254 -11.73 -8.91 -4.94
C PHE A 254 -12.32 -10.26 -5.38
N THR A 255 -12.09 -11.35 -4.63
CA THR A 255 -12.56 -12.70 -5.00
C THR A 255 -13.56 -13.33 -4.02
N GLU A 256 -13.58 -12.87 -2.77
CA GLU A 256 -14.39 -13.44 -1.68
C GLU A 256 -15.34 -12.39 -1.05
N ASN A 257 -16.37 -12.88 -0.35
CA ASN A 257 -17.20 -12.05 0.53
C ASN A 257 -16.65 -12.11 1.95
N GLU A 258 -15.63 -11.31 2.24
CA GLU A 258 -15.11 -11.17 3.59
C GLU A 258 -16.08 -10.30 4.42
N SER A 259 -16.49 -10.81 5.59
CA SER A 259 -17.13 -10.00 6.62
C SER A 259 -16.05 -9.38 7.49
N GLY A 260 -16.20 -8.10 7.80
CA GLY A 260 -15.29 -7.42 8.72
C GLY A 260 -15.48 -7.96 10.14
N GLY A 261 -14.39 -8.36 10.78
CA GLY A 261 -14.41 -8.68 12.21
C GLY A 261 -14.62 -7.44 13.06
N ALA A 262 -15.24 -7.61 14.24
CA ALA A 262 -15.35 -6.54 15.22
C ALA A 262 -13.95 -6.19 15.75
N SER A 263 -13.48 -4.97 15.47
CA SER A 263 -12.23 -4.42 16.03
C SER A 263 -12.52 -3.10 16.72
N LYS A 264 -11.97 -2.93 17.94
CA LYS A 264 -12.03 -1.65 18.66
C LYS A 264 -11.10 -0.59 18.07
N GLY A 265 -10.23 -0.97 17.13
CA GLY A 265 -9.24 -0.11 16.49
C GLY A 265 -7.82 -0.35 17.01
N TYR A 266 -6.88 0.34 16.36
CA TYR A 266 -5.45 0.23 16.63
C TYR A 266 -4.82 1.63 16.67
N TYR A 267 -3.88 1.85 17.57
CA TYR A 267 -3.06 3.04 17.61
C TYR A 267 -1.66 2.72 17.11
N PHE A 268 -1.25 3.39 16.04
CA PHE A 268 0.12 3.29 15.55
C PHE A 268 1.04 4.09 16.46
N SER A 269 2.10 3.47 16.97
CA SER A 269 3.16 4.13 17.74
C SER A 269 4.45 4.19 16.92
N GLU A 270 4.95 5.41 16.68
CA GLU A 270 6.26 5.66 16.07
C GLU A 270 7.39 5.06 16.93
N LYS A 271 7.23 5.07 18.25
CA LYS A 271 8.24 4.59 19.21
C LYS A 271 8.34 3.07 19.24
N LEU A 272 7.23 2.35 19.05
CA LEU A 272 7.20 0.88 18.96
C LEU A 272 7.28 0.34 17.53
N LEU A 273 7.20 1.22 16.52
CA LEU A 273 7.11 0.86 15.10
C LEU A 273 6.02 -0.19 14.80
N ASN A 274 4.87 -0.07 15.48
CA ASN A 274 3.79 -1.05 15.38
C ASN A 274 2.41 -0.46 15.70
N MET A 275 1.37 -1.22 15.35
CA MET A 275 -0.01 -1.04 15.76
C MET A 275 -0.27 -1.66 17.14
N ILE A 276 -0.71 -0.86 18.10
CA ILE A 276 -1.16 -1.31 19.41
C ILE A 276 -2.67 -1.44 19.39
N ARG A 277 -3.22 -2.58 19.77
CA ARG A 277 -4.67 -2.77 19.92
C ARG A 277 -5.22 -1.84 20.98
N ALA A 278 -6.43 -1.32 20.76
CA ALA A 278 -7.16 -0.56 21.76
C ALA A 278 -7.18 -1.23 23.15
N ASP A 279 -7.35 -2.55 23.19
CA ASP A 279 -7.41 -3.33 24.44
C ASP A 279 -6.07 -3.35 25.19
N ASP A 280 -4.93 -3.21 24.49
CA ASP A 280 -3.61 -3.21 25.12
C ASP A 280 -3.20 -1.80 25.59
N ILE A 281 -3.97 -0.75 25.26
CA ILE A 281 -3.71 0.62 25.73
C ILE A 281 -4.10 0.78 27.22
N ALA A 282 -5.15 0.09 27.67
CA ALA A 282 -5.60 0.14 29.07
C ALA A 282 -4.50 -0.25 30.07
N PRO A 283 -3.83 -1.43 29.96
CA PRO A 283 -2.75 -1.78 30.88
C PRO A 283 -1.53 -0.85 30.79
N ILE A 284 -1.21 -0.29 29.61
CA ILE A 284 -0.15 0.73 29.47
C ILE A 284 -0.52 1.99 30.28
N ARG A 285 -1.80 2.38 30.27
CA ARG A 285 -2.32 3.51 31.04
C ARG A 285 -2.29 3.26 32.54
N GLU A 286 -2.81 2.13 32.97
CA GLU A 286 -2.88 1.77 34.40
C GLU A 286 -1.50 1.69 35.06
N THR A 287 -0.47 1.34 34.28
CA THR A 287 0.92 1.29 34.75
C THR A 287 1.68 2.61 34.60
N GLY A 288 1.03 3.68 34.10
CA GLY A 288 1.64 5.01 34.00
C GLY A 288 2.62 5.20 32.84
N HIS A 289 2.53 4.37 31.79
CA HIS A 289 3.53 4.33 30.71
C HIS A 289 3.03 4.87 29.35
N LEU A 290 1.93 5.64 29.30
CA LEU A 290 1.40 6.15 28.02
C LEU A 290 2.38 7.01 27.23
N ASP A 291 3.21 7.81 27.92
CA ASP A 291 4.20 8.69 27.26
C ASP A 291 5.25 7.90 26.47
N LEU A 292 5.45 6.62 26.81
CA LEU A 292 6.35 5.71 26.11
C LEU A 292 5.84 5.32 24.73
N ILE A 293 4.52 5.34 24.49
CA ILE A 293 3.93 5.01 23.17
C ILE A 293 3.43 6.23 22.40
N LYS A 294 3.28 7.37 23.09
CA LYS A 294 2.76 8.62 22.54
C LYS A 294 3.60 9.13 21.36
N ASN A 295 2.93 9.46 20.26
CA ASN A 295 3.57 10.02 19.07
C ASN A 295 3.83 11.50 19.27
N GLU A 296 5.05 11.92 18.97
CA GLU A 296 5.44 13.33 19.10
C GLU A 296 4.93 14.12 17.89
N ARG A 297 4.33 15.29 18.15
CA ARG A 297 3.76 16.18 17.13
C ARG A 297 2.60 15.54 16.35
N ASN A 298 1.80 14.72 17.03
CA ASN A 298 0.57 14.15 16.48
C ASN A 298 -0.63 14.51 17.35
N ILE A 299 -1.44 15.46 16.91
CA ILE A 299 -2.60 15.96 17.66
C ILE A 299 -3.62 14.86 17.98
N PHE A 300 -3.72 13.83 17.12
CA PHE A 300 -4.65 12.73 17.32
C PHE A 300 -4.13 11.76 18.40
N SER A 301 -2.82 11.68 18.60
CA SER A 301 -2.23 10.92 19.70
C SER A 301 -2.67 11.46 21.06
N ASP A 302 -2.73 12.78 21.23
CA ASP A 302 -3.24 13.40 22.47
C ASP A 302 -4.72 13.06 22.72
N ILE A 303 -5.54 13.12 21.67
CA ILE A 303 -6.98 12.84 21.74
C ILE A 303 -7.24 11.36 22.08
N ILE A 304 -6.55 10.44 21.42
CA ILE A 304 -6.78 8.98 21.56
C ILE A 304 -6.32 8.48 22.93
N LEU A 305 -5.19 8.98 23.43
CA LEU A 305 -4.60 8.49 24.68
C LEU A 305 -5.26 9.07 25.94
N HIS A 306 -6.11 10.09 25.79
CA HIS A 306 -6.93 10.64 26.87
C HIS A 306 -7.79 9.55 27.54
N GLU A 307 -7.99 9.67 28.86
CA GLU A 307 -8.65 8.64 29.69
C GLU A 307 -10.08 8.33 29.20
N ASP A 308 -10.86 9.37 28.90
CA ASP A 308 -12.25 9.26 28.42
C ASP A 308 -12.42 8.87 26.95
N TYR A 309 -11.33 8.57 26.23
CA TYR A 309 -11.43 8.25 24.82
C TYR A 309 -12.14 6.92 24.58
N LYS A 310 -13.38 6.99 24.07
CA LYS A 310 -14.18 5.82 23.70
C LYS A 310 -13.65 5.20 22.39
N TRP A 311 -12.91 4.11 22.48
CA TRP A 311 -12.33 3.42 21.32
C TRP A 311 -13.38 2.89 20.34
N ASN A 312 -13.17 3.20 19.06
CA ASN A 312 -13.95 2.68 17.94
C ASN A 312 -13.13 2.86 16.65
N ILE A 313 -13.01 1.81 15.84
CA ILE A 313 -12.28 1.84 14.56
C ILE A 313 -12.88 2.84 13.54
N HIS A 314 -14.16 3.18 13.69
CA HIS A 314 -14.86 4.15 12.85
C HIS A 314 -14.68 5.60 13.30
N LYS A 315 -13.88 5.87 14.34
CA LYS A 315 -13.50 7.24 14.67
C LYS A 315 -12.38 7.75 13.76
N PRO A 316 -12.48 9.00 13.27
CA PRO A 316 -11.45 9.58 12.42
C PRO A 316 -10.10 9.64 13.13
N ASP A 317 -10.06 9.97 14.42
CA ASP A 317 -8.82 10.21 15.18
C ASP A 317 -7.86 9.03 15.07
N VAL A 318 -8.36 7.80 15.26
CA VAL A 318 -7.56 6.56 15.18
C VAL A 318 -6.84 6.43 13.84
N ASN A 319 -7.57 6.70 12.75
CA ASN A 319 -7.08 6.54 11.40
C ASN A 319 -6.17 7.71 11.00
N LYS A 320 -6.53 8.94 11.39
CA LYS A 320 -5.73 10.15 11.15
C LYS A 320 -4.42 10.13 11.95
N ASN A 321 -4.40 9.55 13.15
CA ASN A 321 -3.18 9.30 13.91
C ASN A 321 -2.17 8.49 13.09
N TYR A 322 -2.61 7.38 12.48
CA TYR A 322 -1.74 6.59 11.62
C TYR A 322 -1.24 7.39 10.42
N LEU A 323 -2.14 8.05 9.67
CA LEU A 323 -1.77 8.79 8.45
C LEU A 323 -0.70 9.85 8.72
N LEU A 324 -0.86 10.62 9.80
CA LEU A 324 0.08 11.67 10.20
C LEU A 324 1.43 11.06 10.61
N SER A 325 1.42 10.06 11.47
CA SER A 325 2.63 9.43 12.00
C SER A 325 3.44 8.68 10.94
N ILE A 326 2.79 7.86 10.11
CA ILE A 326 3.51 7.12 9.08
C ILE A 326 4.06 8.05 8.00
N SER A 327 3.32 9.10 7.62
CA SER A 327 3.79 10.06 6.62
C SER A 327 5.02 10.81 7.12
N LYS A 328 5.04 11.22 8.39
CA LYS A 328 6.19 11.88 9.01
C LYS A 328 7.40 10.95 8.99
N LEU A 329 7.23 9.72 9.50
CA LEU A 329 8.31 8.74 9.58
C LEU A 329 8.90 8.41 8.19
N LEU A 330 8.06 8.19 7.18
CA LEU A 330 8.52 7.94 5.81
C LEU A 330 9.25 9.15 5.22
N LYS A 331 8.78 10.38 5.46
CA LYS A 331 9.44 11.61 5.00
C LYS A 331 10.79 11.82 5.68
N GLU A 332 10.91 11.55 6.98
CA GLU A 332 12.17 11.60 7.72
C GLU A 332 13.18 10.60 7.13
N ILE A 333 12.78 9.35 6.92
CA ILE A 333 13.64 8.32 6.31
C ILE A 333 14.08 8.73 4.90
N ALA A 334 13.14 9.20 4.07
CA ALA A 334 13.45 9.63 2.70
C ALA A 334 14.31 10.89 2.62
N SER A 335 14.39 11.70 3.68
CA SER A 335 15.24 12.89 3.72
C SER A 335 16.73 12.57 3.86
N ILE A 336 17.07 11.34 4.24
CA ILE A 336 18.44 10.86 4.33
C ILE A 336 18.85 10.31 2.97
N GLU A 337 19.63 11.07 2.20
CA GLU A 337 20.04 10.72 0.84
C GLU A 337 20.97 9.49 0.79
N ASP A 338 21.93 9.41 1.72
CA ASP A 338 22.87 8.29 1.79
C ASP A 338 22.19 7.03 2.33
N TYR A 339 22.23 5.93 1.55
CA TYR A 339 21.53 4.69 1.92
C TYR A 339 22.11 4.02 3.17
N GLU A 340 23.41 4.11 3.42
CA GLU A 340 24.02 3.51 4.61
C GLU A 340 23.63 4.30 5.87
N GLN A 341 23.63 5.62 5.81
CA GLN A 341 23.11 6.47 6.90
C GLN A 341 21.63 6.24 7.13
N ARG A 342 20.83 6.12 6.07
CA ARG A 342 19.39 5.81 6.14
C ARG A 342 19.17 4.46 6.83
N LYS A 343 19.95 3.45 6.46
CA LYS A 343 19.96 2.12 7.09
C LYS A 343 20.35 2.17 8.56
N ILE A 344 21.40 2.90 8.93
CA ILE A 344 21.80 3.11 10.33
C ILE A 344 20.69 3.79 11.13
N TYR A 345 20.05 4.83 10.57
CA TYR A 345 18.95 5.52 11.21
C TYR A 345 17.77 4.58 11.51
N VAL A 346 17.35 3.79 10.52
CA VAL A 346 16.23 2.84 10.67
C VAL A 346 16.57 1.68 11.60
N LEU A 347 17.80 1.15 11.54
CA LEU A 347 18.27 0.19 12.54
C LEU A 347 18.20 0.78 13.96
N GLY A 348 18.61 2.04 14.14
CA GLY A 348 18.48 2.75 15.41
C GLY A 348 17.03 2.89 15.90
N LEU A 349 16.08 3.14 14.99
CA LEU A 349 14.64 3.13 15.32
C LEU A 349 14.19 1.75 15.80
N ILE A 350 14.61 0.69 15.11
CA ILE A 350 14.27 -0.70 15.45
C ILE A 350 14.86 -1.10 16.81
N GLU A 351 16.12 -0.77 17.09
CA GLU A 351 16.73 -1.05 18.40
C GLU A 351 15.96 -0.34 19.52
N ARG A 352 15.64 0.94 19.35
CA ARG A 352 14.87 1.70 20.36
C ARG A 352 13.51 1.06 20.62
N ALA A 353 12.82 0.63 19.58
CA ALA A 353 11.55 -0.08 19.72
C ALA A 353 11.73 -1.40 20.48
N ILE A 354 12.71 -2.24 20.12
CA ILE A 354 13.01 -3.50 20.83
C ILE A 354 13.31 -3.26 22.32
N HIS A 355 14.14 -2.25 22.63
CA HIS A 355 14.45 -1.87 23.99
C HIS A 355 13.20 -1.43 24.76
N LEU A 356 12.29 -0.71 24.11
CA LEU A 356 11.04 -0.26 24.72
C LEU A 356 10.09 -1.41 25.02
N TYR A 357 9.98 -2.40 24.14
CA TYR A 357 9.22 -3.63 24.43
C TYR A 357 9.80 -4.37 25.65
N ARG A 358 11.12 -4.51 25.74
CA ARG A 358 11.77 -5.12 26.92
C ARG A 358 11.50 -4.32 28.19
N TYR A 359 11.50 -3.00 28.10
CA TYR A 359 11.15 -2.13 29.21
C TYR A 359 9.71 -2.37 29.69
N PHE A 360 8.75 -2.51 28.76
CA PHE A 360 7.37 -2.87 29.11
C PHE A 360 7.31 -4.20 29.86
N GLU A 361 7.98 -5.24 29.35
CA GLU A 361 8.00 -6.57 29.98
C GLU A 361 8.58 -6.54 31.40
N ILE A 362 9.68 -5.81 31.61
CA ILE A 362 10.30 -5.65 32.94
C ILE A 362 9.35 -4.94 33.93
N ASN A 363 8.52 -4.03 33.43
CA ASN A 363 7.53 -3.29 34.22
C ASN A 363 6.15 -3.96 34.23
N GLY A 364 6.05 -5.24 33.87
CA GLY A 364 4.82 -6.04 33.97
C GLY A 364 3.77 -5.76 32.90
N VAL A 365 4.11 -5.05 31.83
CA VAL A 365 3.23 -4.78 30.68
C VAL A 365 3.60 -5.71 29.52
N TYR A 366 2.71 -6.63 29.16
CA TYR A 366 2.95 -7.62 28.11
C TYR A 366 2.09 -7.35 26.88
N LEU A 367 2.72 -6.91 25.79
CA LEU A 367 2.05 -6.68 24.51
C LEU A 367 2.10 -7.94 23.66
N ASN A 368 0.93 -8.53 23.38
CA ASN A 368 0.80 -9.81 22.70
C ASN A 368 0.16 -9.65 21.31
N ASN A 369 0.19 -10.72 20.51
CA ASN A 369 -0.49 -10.81 19.21
C ASN A 369 -0.08 -9.64 18.29
N GLU A 370 -1.04 -8.88 17.76
CA GLU A 370 -0.82 -7.77 16.84
C GLU A 370 0.04 -6.65 17.44
N SER A 371 -0.04 -6.46 18.76
CA SER A 371 0.71 -5.42 19.48
C SER A 371 2.13 -5.83 19.85
N SER A 372 2.53 -7.09 19.64
CA SER A 372 3.87 -7.56 19.99
C SER A 372 4.95 -7.08 19.01
N ASN A 373 6.22 -7.29 19.34
CA ASN A 373 7.36 -6.90 18.52
C ASN A 373 7.78 -7.95 17.45
N TYR A 374 6.85 -8.81 17.03
CA TYR A 374 7.12 -10.01 16.23
C TYR A 374 7.94 -9.77 14.95
N HIS A 375 7.84 -8.58 14.34
CA HIS A 375 8.52 -8.22 13.10
C HIS A 375 9.89 -7.58 13.30
N LEU A 376 10.17 -6.97 14.46
CA LEU A 376 11.34 -6.11 14.63
C LEU A 376 12.66 -6.86 14.49
N ASN A 377 12.80 -8.06 15.07
CA ASN A 377 14.02 -8.85 14.94
C ASN A 377 14.23 -9.37 13.51
N VAL A 378 13.15 -9.67 12.79
CA VAL A 378 13.22 -10.06 11.37
C VAL A 378 13.70 -8.89 10.53
N TRP A 379 13.13 -7.70 10.74
CA TRP A 379 13.53 -6.48 10.04
C TRP A 379 14.99 -6.12 10.32
N LYS A 380 15.40 -6.17 11.59
CA LYS A 380 16.79 -5.98 12.01
C LYS A 380 17.71 -6.95 11.29
N THR A 381 17.41 -8.25 11.35
CA THR A 381 18.21 -9.30 10.70
C THR A 381 18.30 -9.06 9.20
N TYR A 382 17.17 -8.74 8.56
CA TYR A 382 17.14 -8.47 7.13
C TYR A 382 18.03 -7.28 6.75
N LEU A 383 17.85 -6.13 7.41
CA LEU A 383 18.64 -4.94 7.14
C LEU A 383 20.14 -5.16 7.39
N PHE A 384 20.53 -5.86 8.46
CA PHE A 384 21.95 -6.15 8.70
C PHE A 384 22.62 -6.95 7.56
N ASN A 385 21.87 -7.80 6.87
CA ASN A 385 22.38 -8.70 5.83
C ASN A 385 22.11 -8.23 4.39
N SER A 386 21.49 -7.06 4.22
CA SER A 386 21.05 -6.53 2.92
C SER A 386 21.95 -5.46 2.34
#